data_AF-A0A076H5K5-F1
#
_entry.id   AF-A0A076H5K5-F1
#
_cell.length_a   1.000
_cell.length_b   1.000
_cell.length_c   1.000
_cell.angle_alpha   90.00
_cell.angle_beta   90.00
_cell.angle_gamma   90.00
#
_symmetry.space_group_name_H-M   'P 1'
#
loop_
_entity.id
_entity.type
_entity.pdbx_description
1 polymer ?
#
loop_
_entity_poly.entity_id
_entity_poly.type
_entity_poly.pdbx_seq_one_letter_code
_entity_poly.pdbx_strand_id
1 'polypeptide(L)'
;MNRQRFRGLYLQNTGHPLCFSFVTYTPQTRDQMVSCGDLRADDEYFSPVLFDFLLFVSEGILGCPPDASFPFGYDDLAIAASRIRGTGVQHEYLIAVNQVAWNDDKQSVLDRLREILSRASWDGARLSRRDDHQ
;
A
#
# COMPACT_ATOMS: atom_id res chain seq x y z
N MET A 1 -7.63 -5.95 -17.94
CA MET A 1 -6.32 -6.42 -17.41
C MET A 1 -6.00 -5.91 -16.00
N ASN A 2 -6.54 -4.78 -15.49
CA ASN A 2 -6.20 -4.28 -14.14
C ASN A 2 -6.61 -5.16 -12.93
N ARG A 3 -7.58 -6.07 -13.07
CA ARG A 3 -8.08 -6.89 -11.94
C ARG A 3 -7.06 -7.88 -11.36
N GLN A 4 -6.07 -8.31 -12.14
CA GLN A 4 -5.08 -9.29 -11.67
C GLN A 4 -3.91 -8.65 -10.93
N ARG A 5 -3.58 -7.38 -11.21
CA ARG A 5 -2.35 -6.74 -10.73
C ARG A 5 -2.30 -6.57 -9.21
N PHE A 6 -3.44 -6.29 -8.58
CA PHE A 6 -3.52 -6.02 -7.14
C PHE A 6 -4.23 -7.14 -6.36
N ARG A 7 -4.35 -8.33 -6.96
CA ARG A 7 -4.98 -9.47 -6.30
C ARG A 7 -4.14 -9.86 -5.08
N GLY A 8 -4.80 -9.97 -3.92
CA GLY A 8 -4.13 -10.36 -2.68
C GLY A 8 -3.56 -9.18 -1.88
N LEU A 9 -3.71 -7.96 -2.38
CA LEU A 9 -3.47 -6.74 -1.62
C LEU A 9 -4.77 -6.27 -0.97
N TYR A 10 -4.69 -5.89 0.31
CA TYR A 10 -5.83 -5.30 1.02
C TYR A 10 -5.37 -4.10 1.82
N LEU A 11 -6.21 -3.06 1.87
CA LEU A 11 -5.95 -1.86 2.65
C LEU A 11 -7.16 -1.54 3.52
N GLN A 12 -6.92 -1.32 4.81
CA GLN A 12 -7.96 -0.98 5.77
C GLN A 12 -7.59 0.26 6.57
N ASN A 13 -8.62 1.03 6.92
CA ASN A 13 -8.48 2.13 7.86
C ASN A 13 -8.27 1.57 9.28
N THR A 14 -7.36 2.17 10.04
CA THR A 14 -7.12 1.80 11.45
C THR A 14 -7.90 2.67 12.43
N GLY A 15 -8.61 3.70 11.95
CA GLY A 15 -9.16 4.78 12.75
C GLY A 15 -8.18 5.93 13.00
N HIS A 16 -6.87 5.68 12.84
CA HIS A 16 -5.85 6.74 12.90
C HIS A 16 -5.76 7.48 11.55
N PRO A 17 -5.67 8.82 11.53
CA PRO A 17 -5.69 9.61 10.29
C PRO A 17 -4.49 9.35 9.37
N LEU A 18 -3.37 8.86 9.90
CA LEU A 18 -2.11 8.67 9.18
C LEU A 18 -1.60 7.23 9.19
N CYS A 19 -2.40 6.29 9.70
CA CYS A 19 -1.98 4.89 9.73
C CYS A 19 -2.99 3.98 9.05
N PHE A 20 -2.48 3.05 8.25
CA PHE A 20 -3.28 2.11 7.49
C PHE A 20 -2.80 0.68 7.74
N SER A 21 -3.74 -0.25 7.84
CA SER A 21 -3.41 -1.68 7.84
C SER A 21 -3.35 -2.15 6.39
N PHE A 22 -2.17 -2.57 5.95
CA PHE A 22 -1.92 -3.06 4.61
C PHE A 22 -1.55 -4.54 4.66
N VAL A 23 -2.34 -5.36 3.97
CA VAL A 23 -2.10 -6.80 3.86
C VAL A 23 -1.56 -7.11 2.47
N THR A 24 -0.45 -7.83 2.43
CA THR A 24 0.18 -8.30 1.20
C THR A 24 0.75 -9.70 1.39
N TYR A 25 1.10 -10.34 0.29
CA TYR A 25 1.86 -11.59 0.26
C TYR A 25 3.37 -11.35 0.20
N THR A 26 3.80 -10.11 0.01
CA THR A 26 5.21 -9.70 -0.06
C THR A 26 5.81 -9.71 1.36
N PRO A 27 6.69 -10.67 1.71
CA PRO A 27 7.26 -10.74 3.06
C PRO A 27 8.56 -9.94 3.19
N GLN A 28 9.08 -9.43 2.07
CA GLN A 28 10.51 -9.19 1.87
C GLN A 28 11.08 -8.08 2.76
N THR A 29 11.91 -8.48 3.72
CA THR A 29 12.79 -7.58 4.48
C THR A 29 14.15 -7.47 3.79
N ARG A 30 14.94 -6.44 4.15
CA ARG A 30 16.33 -6.31 3.68
C ARG A 30 17.14 -7.58 3.91
N ASP A 31 17.12 -8.12 5.13
CA ASP A 31 17.91 -9.30 5.49
C ASP A 31 17.50 -10.53 4.68
N GLN A 32 16.20 -10.67 4.36
CA GLN A 32 15.72 -11.73 3.49
C GLN A 32 16.24 -11.54 2.06
N MET A 33 16.15 -10.32 1.50
CA MET A 33 16.68 -10.00 0.16
C MET A 33 18.19 -10.24 0.06
N VAL A 34 18.94 -9.87 1.10
CA VAL A 34 20.38 -10.14 1.17
C VAL A 34 20.66 -11.63 1.27
N SER A 35 19.93 -12.35 2.12
CA SER A 35 20.13 -13.78 2.33
C SER A 35 19.79 -14.62 1.10
N CYS A 36 18.81 -14.22 0.29
CA CYS A 36 18.46 -14.90 -0.97
C CYS A 36 19.27 -14.40 -2.19
N GLY A 37 20.07 -13.35 -2.02
CA GLY A 37 20.91 -12.80 -3.09
C GLY A 37 20.20 -11.82 -4.04
N ASP A 38 18.96 -11.44 -3.74
CA ASP A 38 18.19 -10.44 -4.49
C ASP A 38 18.72 -9.01 -4.26
N LEU A 39 19.42 -8.78 -3.16
CA LEU A 39 20.03 -7.50 -2.80
C LEU A 39 21.45 -7.72 -2.31
N ARG A 40 22.43 -6.93 -2.76
CA ARG A 40 23.78 -7.02 -2.18
C ARG A 40 23.81 -6.35 -0.81
N ALA A 41 24.77 -6.75 0.02
CA ALA A 41 24.89 -6.22 1.37
C ALA A 41 25.22 -4.72 1.43
N ASP A 42 25.73 -4.15 0.34
CA ASP A 42 26.08 -2.74 0.16
C ASP A 42 25.04 -1.96 -0.66
N ASP A 43 24.08 -2.63 -1.28
CA ASP A 43 23.04 -1.97 -2.05
C ASP A 43 22.03 -1.23 -1.15
N GLU A 44 21.51 -0.13 -1.66
CA GLU A 44 20.41 0.60 -1.03
C GLU A 44 19.15 -0.28 -1.01
N TYR A 45 18.53 -0.37 0.16
CA TYR A 45 17.34 -1.17 0.34
C TYR A 45 16.09 -0.36 0.00
N PHE A 46 15.38 -0.81 -1.04
CA PHE A 46 14.04 -0.34 -1.36
C PHE A 46 13.01 -1.35 -0.85
N SER A 47 12.13 -0.93 0.05
CA SER A 47 11.12 -1.83 0.61
C SER A 47 10.08 -2.21 -0.47
N PRO A 48 9.96 -3.50 -0.85
CA PRO A 48 8.94 -3.92 -1.80
C PRO A 48 7.52 -3.76 -1.24
N VAL A 49 7.36 -3.86 0.09
CA VAL A 49 6.09 -3.65 0.78
C VAL A 49 5.60 -2.20 0.62
N LEU A 50 6.48 -1.22 0.81
CA LEU A 50 6.13 0.19 0.61
C LEU A 50 5.86 0.50 -0.86
N PHE A 51 6.58 -0.16 -1.77
CA PHE A 51 6.29 -0.06 -3.21
C PHE A 51 4.87 -0.53 -3.53
N ASP A 52 4.53 -1.74 -3.11
CA ASP A 52 3.21 -2.34 -3.34
C ASP A 52 2.10 -1.47 -2.75
N PHE A 53 2.33 -0.89 -1.57
CA PHE A 53 1.42 0.04 -0.95
C PHE A 53 1.19 1.29 -1.82
N LEU A 54 2.26 1.97 -2.24
CA LEU A 54 2.18 3.17 -3.08
C LEU A 54 1.47 2.88 -4.39
N LEU A 55 1.82 1.76 -5.03
CA LEU A 55 1.24 1.33 -6.29
C LEU A 55 -0.25 0.99 -6.15
N PHE A 56 -0.61 0.30 -5.07
CA PHE A 56 -1.99 -0.07 -4.82
C PHE A 56 -2.85 1.14 -4.50
N VAL A 57 -2.37 2.07 -3.67
CA VAL A 57 -3.11 3.30 -3.34
C VAL A 57 -3.30 4.15 -4.59
N SER A 58 -2.23 4.45 -5.32
CA SER A 58 -2.28 5.32 -6.50
C SER A 58 -3.12 4.72 -7.63
N GLU A 59 -2.74 3.57 -8.16
CA GLU A 59 -3.39 2.99 -9.33
C GLU A 59 -4.61 2.13 -8.96
N GLY A 60 -4.53 1.34 -7.90
CA GLY A 60 -5.56 0.38 -7.52
C GLY A 60 -6.80 1.03 -6.90
N ILE A 61 -6.58 1.96 -5.96
CA ILE A 61 -7.67 2.59 -5.19
C ILE A 61 -8.09 3.91 -5.80
N LEU A 62 -7.13 4.80 -6.08
CA LEU A 62 -7.40 6.14 -6.58
C LEU A 62 -7.53 6.20 -8.11
N GLY A 63 -7.09 5.16 -8.82
CA GLY A 63 -7.25 5.05 -10.27
C GLY A 63 -6.33 5.99 -11.06
N CYS A 64 -5.19 6.38 -10.48
CA CYS A 64 -4.19 7.17 -11.18
C CYS A 64 -3.61 6.38 -12.37
N PRO A 65 -3.34 7.05 -13.52
CA PRO A 65 -2.56 6.46 -14.60
C PRO A 65 -1.15 6.07 -14.14
N PRO A 66 -0.51 5.02 -14.70
CA PRO A 66 0.83 4.57 -14.31
C PRO A 66 1.94 5.61 -14.48
N ASP A 67 1.74 6.58 -15.38
CA ASP A 67 2.65 7.68 -15.69
C ASP A 67 2.34 8.97 -14.90
N ALA A 68 1.29 8.96 -14.07
CA ALA A 68 0.95 10.10 -13.25
C ALA A 68 1.93 10.26 -12.08
N SER A 69 2.32 11.51 -11.81
CA SER A 69 3.05 11.84 -10.59
C SER A 69 2.12 11.66 -9.38
N PHE A 70 2.49 10.76 -8.47
CA PHE A 70 1.77 10.55 -7.22
C PHE A 70 2.41 11.37 -6.08
N PRO A 71 1.63 12.13 -5.29
CA PRO A 71 2.20 13.04 -4.28
C PRO A 71 2.99 12.39 -3.14
N PHE A 72 2.80 11.10 -2.88
CA PHE A 72 3.53 10.36 -1.83
C PHE A 72 4.68 9.56 -2.43
N GLY A 73 5.86 9.70 -1.84
CA GLY A 73 7.05 8.90 -2.13
C GLY A 73 7.39 7.92 -1.01
N TYR A 74 8.55 7.28 -1.14
CA TYR A 74 9.07 6.33 -0.13
C TYR A 74 9.36 6.99 1.21
N ASP A 75 9.99 8.17 1.19
CA ASP A 75 10.38 8.90 2.42
C ASP A 75 9.17 9.40 3.22
N ASP A 76 8.01 9.48 2.56
CA ASP A 76 6.76 9.85 3.21
C ASP A 76 6.12 8.69 3.99
N LEU A 77 6.68 7.48 3.91
CA LEU A 77 6.08 6.28 4.49
C LEU A 77 7.06 5.54 5.41
N ALA A 78 6.51 4.86 6.40
CA ALA A 78 7.25 3.95 7.25
C ALA A 78 6.40 2.72 7.59
N ILE A 79 7.06 1.58 7.78
CA ILE A 79 6.45 0.40 8.37
C ILE A 79 6.60 0.52 9.89
N ALA A 80 5.51 0.90 10.58
CA ALA A 80 5.52 1.09 12.03
C ALA A 80 5.44 -0.24 12.80
N ALA A 81 4.78 -1.24 12.21
CA ALA A 81 4.70 -2.59 12.77
C ALA A 81 4.41 -3.59 11.64
N SER A 82 4.73 -4.86 11.89
CA SER A 82 4.38 -5.96 11.00
C SER A 82 3.97 -7.19 11.79
N ARG A 83 3.01 -7.97 11.28
CA ARG A 83 2.68 -9.29 11.79
C ARG A 83 2.38 -10.26 10.66
N ILE A 84 2.54 -11.53 10.95
CA ILE A 84 2.11 -12.61 10.08
C ILE A 84 0.64 -12.91 10.34
N ARG A 85 -0.15 -13.15 9.29
CA ARG A 85 -1.58 -13.47 9.37
C ARG A 85 -1.84 -14.89 8.85
N GLY A 86 -2.71 -15.62 9.54
CA GLY A 86 -3.15 -16.96 9.13
C GLY A 86 -2.01 -17.98 9.12
N THR A 87 -1.85 -18.71 8.01
CA THR A 87 -0.92 -19.84 7.84
C THR A 87 0.53 -19.44 7.55
N GLY A 88 0.88 -18.16 7.63
CA GLY A 88 2.24 -17.69 7.34
C GLY A 88 2.43 -17.05 5.98
N VAL A 89 1.42 -17.11 5.11
CA VAL A 89 1.55 -16.71 3.70
C VAL A 89 1.15 -15.24 3.48
N GLN A 90 0.26 -14.71 4.32
CA GLN A 90 -0.10 -13.29 4.30
C GLN A 90 0.60 -12.53 5.42
N HIS A 91 1.01 -11.32 5.11
CA HIS A 91 1.65 -10.39 6.02
C HIS A 91 0.80 -9.14 6.14
N GLU A 92 0.66 -8.63 7.35
CA GLU A 92 -0.04 -7.39 7.64
C GLU A 92 0.96 -6.38 8.19
N TYR A 93 0.99 -5.21 7.58
CA TYR A 93 1.88 -4.11 7.89
C TYR A 93 1.05 -2.90 8.32
N LEU A 94 1.44 -2.29 9.44
CA LEU A 94 0.95 -0.98 9.81
C LEU A 94 1.81 0.06 9.09
N ILE A 95 1.25 0.65 8.05
CA ILE A 95 1.91 1.70 7.27
C ILE A 95 1.56 3.05 7.90
N ALA A 96 2.57 3.80 8.28
CA ALA A 96 2.45 5.16 8.79
C ALA A 96 2.87 6.16 7.71
N VAL A 97 2.12 7.27 7.61
CA VAL A 97 2.44 8.40 6.75
C VAL A 97 3.17 9.46 7.58
N ASN A 98 4.37 9.83 7.14
CA ASN A 98 5.18 10.88 7.70
C ASN A 98 4.64 12.25 7.26
N GLN A 99 4.67 13.22 8.17
CA GLN A 99 4.23 14.60 7.90
C GLN A 99 5.39 15.52 7.46
N VAL A 100 6.53 14.95 7.10
CA VAL A 100 7.68 15.73 6.62
C VAL A 100 7.36 16.27 5.22
N ALA A 101 7.68 17.54 4.97
CA ALA A 101 7.38 18.22 3.70
C ALA A 101 5.90 18.05 3.27
N TRP A 102 4.98 18.25 4.21
CA TRP A 102 3.54 18.19 3.97
C TRP A 102 3.06 19.34 3.08
N ASN A 103 2.13 19.05 2.17
CA ASN A 103 1.52 20.03 1.27
C ASN A 103 0.04 19.69 1.00
N ASP A 104 -0.65 20.59 0.32
CA ASP A 104 -2.10 20.47 0.04
C ASP A 104 -2.43 19.27 -0.86
N ASP A 105 -1.52 18.87 -1.76
CA ASP A 105 -1.70 17.71 -2.63
C ASP A 105 -1.67 16.40 -1.83
N LYS A 106 -0.70 16.25 -0.92
CA LYS A 106 -0.61 15.11 0.01
C LYS A 106 -1.85 15.04 0.90
N GLN A 107 -2.30 16.18 1.41
CA GLN A 107 -3.52 16.26 2.22
C GLN A 107 -4.75 15.82 1.42
N SER A 108 -4.91 16.32 0.19
CA SER A 108 -6.03 15.99 -0.69
C SER A 108 -6.08 14.49 -1.03
N VAL A 109 -4.93 13.88 -1.30
CA VAL A 109 -4.82 12.43 -1.54
C VAL A 109 -5.19 11.64 -0.28
N LEU A 110 -4.68 12.05 0.89
CA LEU A 110 -4.96 11.38 2.16
C LEU A 110 -6.46 11.44 2.50
N ASP A 111 -7.09 12.60 2.35
CA ASP A 111 -8.51 12.78 2.64
C ASP A 111 -9.38 11.95 1.70
N ARG A 112 -9.05 11.94 0.40
CA ARG A 112 -9.74 11.11 -0.59
C ARG A 112 -9.58 9.62 -0.31
N LEU A 113 -8.37 9.18 0.07
CA LEU A 113 -8.12 7.80 0.47
C LEU A 113 -8.99 7.43 1.69
N ARG A 114 -8.95 8.24 2.74
CA ARG A 114 -9.73 8.01 3.97
C ARG A 114 -11.22 7.96 3.69
N GLU A 115 -11.73 8.86 2.86
CA GLU A 115 -13.14 8.89 2.45
C GLU A 115 -13.54 7.58 1.76
N ILE A 116 -12.69 7.03 0.89
CA ILE A 116 -12.96 5.74 0.23
C ILE A 116 -12.95 4.60 1.25
N LEU A 117 -11.93 4.55 2.12
CA LEU A 117 -11.76 3.47 3.10
C LEU A 117 -12.82 3.50 4.21
N SER A 118 -13.49 4.63 4.44
CA SER A 118 -14.59 4.74 5.41
C SER A 118 -15.96 4.32 4.86
N ARG A 119 -16.09 4.02 3.56
CA ARG A 119 -17.37 3.62 2.97
C ARG A 119 -17.73 2.21 3.44
N ALA A 120 -19.00 1.99 3.80
CA ALA A 120 -19.49 0.66 4.15
C ALA A 120 -19.35 -0.39 3.01
N SER A 121 -19.24 0.07 1.76
CA SER A 121 -19.00 -0.77 0.59
C SER A 121 -17.53 -1.14 0.37
N TRP A 122 -16.61 -0.62 1.19
CA TRP A 122 -15.20 -0.97 1.14
C TRP A 122 -14.95 -2.30 1.86
N ASP A 123 -14.46 -3.30 1.13
CA ASP A 123 -14.19 -4.65 1.63
C ASP A 123 -12.69 -4.90 1.90
N GLY A 124 -11.85 -3.87 1.78
CA GLY A 124 -10.40 -3.99 1.85
C GLY A 124 -9.72 -3.98 0.48
N ALA A 125 -10.43 -4.24 -0.62
CA ALA A 125 -9.84 -4.25 -1.95
C ALA A 125 -10.84 -3.78 -3.01
N ARG A 126 -10.78 -2.50 -3.43
CA ARG A 126 -11.46 -2.08 -4.65
C ARG A 126 -10.76 -2.65 -5.87
N LEU A 127 -11.29 -3.74 -6.36
CA LEU A 127 -11.24 -4.05 -7.78
C LEU A 127 -12.63 -3.79 -8.31
N SER A 128 -12.89 -2.58 -8.84
CA SER A 128 -14.16 -2.17 -9.46
C SER A 128 -15.02 -3.38 -9.83
N ARG A 129 -16.09 -3.65 -9.05
CA ARG A 129 -17.25 -4.35 -9.57
C ARG A 129 -17.79 -3.42 -10.64
N ARG A 130 -17.34 -3.57 -11.89
CA ARG A 130 -18.24 -3.33 -13.00
C ARG A 130 -19.37 -4.33 -12.77
N ASP A 131 -20.56 -3.80 -12.61
CA ASP A 131 -21.79 -4.57 -12.69
C ASP A 131 -21.72 -5.47 -13.93
N ASP A 132 -21.66 -6.78 -13.72
CA ASP A 132 -21.89 -7.78 -14.77
C ASP A 132 -23.42 -7.86 -15.02
N HIS A 133 -24.01 -6.71 -15.35
CA HIS A 133 -25.36 -6.61 -15.89
C HIS A 133 -25.30 -5.79 -17.17
N GLN A 134 -24.87 -6.44 -18.26
CA GLN A 134 -25.41 -6.26 -19.61
C GLN A 134 -25.03 -7.44 -20.49
#